data_AF-A0A3Q3CCB9-F1
#
_entry.id   AF-A0A3Q3CCB9-F1
#
_cell.length_a   1.000
_cell.length_b   1.000
_cell.length_c   1.000
_cell.angle_alpha   90.00
_cell.angle_beta   90.00
_cell.angle_gamma   90.00
#
_symmetry.space_group_name_H-M   'P 1'
#
loop_
_entity.id
_entity.type
_entity.pdbx_description
1 polymer ?
#
loop_
_entity_poly.entity_id
_entity_poly.type
_entity_poly.pdbx_seq_one_letter_code
_entity_poly.pdbx_strand_id
1 'polypeptide(L)'
;MRLEWARPDLTPGFVYEWADEKEHVVNKQPSYRGRTSVVKEKLEHGDISLKISNVTVSDEGIYRCLVPQVGQEAFIKLIVGK
;
A
#
# COMPACT_ATOMS: atom_id res chain seq x y z
N MET A 1 14.54 2.81 -4.31
CA MET A 1 13.33 3.57 -3.91
C MET A 1 12.67 2.89 -2.72
N ARG A 2 12.01 3.65 -1.82
CA ARG A 2 11.18 3.13 -0.73
C ARG A 2 9.77 3.65 -0.94
N LEU A 3 8.79 2.76 -0.82
CA LEU A 3 7.38 3.08 -0.95
C LEU A 3 6.62 2.37 0.17
N GLU A 4 5.78 3.12 0.85
CA GLU A 4 4.92 2.62 1.90
C GLU A 4 3.46 2.91 1.55
N TRP A 5 2.62 1.89 1.66
CA TRP A 5 1.18 2.04 1.75
C TRP A 5 0.74 1.53 3.12
N ALA A 6 -0.04 2.34 3.83
CA ALA A 6 -0.53 2.02 5.16
C ALA A 6 -2.00 2.40 5.33
N ARG A 7 -2.66 1.73 6.25
CA ARG A 7 -3.98 2.06 6.80
C ARG A 7 -3.78 2.67 8.18
N PRO A 8 -3.96 3.99 8.34
CA PRO A 8 -3.74 4.65 9.63
C PRO A 8 -4.67 4.18 10.75
N ASP A 9 -5.82 3.59 10.39
CA ASP A 9 -6.83 3.06 11.30
C ASP A 9 -6.57 1.61 11.75
N LEU A 10 -5.49 0.97 11.27
CA LEU A 10 -5.16 -0.41 11.58
C LEU A 10 -3.84 -0.54 12.34
N THR A 11 -3.71 -1.59 13.16
CA THR A 11 -2.45 -1.97 13.83
C THR A 11 -2.25 -3.49 13.73
N PRO A 12 -1.18 -3.97 13.06
CA PRO A 12 -0.24 -3.20 12.24
C PRO A 12 -0.93 -2.55 11.02
N GLY A 13 -0.46 -1.37 10.63
CA GLY A 13 -1.10 -0.56 9.57
C GLY A 13 -0.55 -0.81 8.17
N PHE A 14 0.59 -1.50 8.00
CA PHE A 14 1.22 -1.64 6.68
C PHE A 14 0.40 -2.51 5.74
N VAL A 15 0.02 -1.93 4.60
CA VAL A 15 -0.69 -2.60 3.50
C VAL A 15 0.31 -3.10 2.46
N TYR A 16 1.28 -2.26 2.11
CA TYR A 16 2.36 -2.57 1.17
C TYR A 16 3.65 -1.85 1.58
N GLU A 17 4.78 -2.54 1.48
CA GLU A 17 6.09 -1.95 1.72
C GLU A 17 7.08 -2.46 0.67
N TRP A 18 7.76 -1.53 -0.01
CA TRP A 18 8.82 -1.79 -0.97
C TRP A 18 10.08 -1.07 -0.54
N ALA A 19 11.17 -1.83 -0.39
CA ALA A 19 12.50 -1.31 -0.09
C ALA A 19 13.54 -2.34 -0.53
N ASP A 20 14.75 -1.89 -0.87
CA ASP A 20 15.85 -2.79 -1.26
C ASP A 20 15.46 -3.75 -2.41
N GLU A 21 14.76 -3.20 -3.41
CA GLU A 21 14.32 -3.89 -4.64
C GLU A 21 13.40 -5.09 -4.41
N LYS A 22 12.79 -5.17 -3.23
CA LYS A 22 11.85 -6.23 -2.88
C LYS A 22 10.70 -5.73 -2.03
N GLU A 23 9.66 -6.54 -2.00
CA GLU A 23 8.53 -6.36 -1.09
C GLU A 23 8.89 -6.88 0.31
N HIS A 24 8.55 -6.12 1.34
CA HIS A 24 8.71 -6.53 2.74
C HIS A 24 7.35 -6.92 3.32
N VAL A 25 7.23 -8.16 3.79
CA VAL A 25 5.95 -8.76 4.20
C VAL A 25 5.82 -8.88 5.73
N VAL A 26 6.93 -8.78 6.47
CA VAL A 26 6.97 -9.05 7.93
C VAL A 26 6.00 -8.15 8.69
N ASN A 27 5.98 -6.85 8.37
CA ASN A 27 5.15 -5.86 9.05
C ASN A 27 3.76 -5.68 8.41
N LYS A 28 3.43 -6.43 7.35
CA LYS A 28 2.13 -6.34 6.69
C LYS A 28 1.01 -6.80 7.60
N GLN A 29 -0.06 -6.01 7.60
CA GLN A 29 -1.35 -6.38 8.14
C GLN A 29 -1.82 -7.71 7.53
N PRO A 30 -2.14 -8.75 8.33
CA PRO A 30 -2.41 -10.09 7.80
C PRO A 30 -3.52 -10.14 6.76
N SER A 31 -4.54 -9.28 6.87
CA SER A 31 -5.62 -9.20 5.89
C SER A 31 -5.16 -8.78 4.49
N TYR A 32 -4.00 -8.14 4.32
CA TYR A 32 -3.51 -7.69 3.01
C TYR A 32 -2.43 -8.60 2.40
N ARG A 33 -1.97 -9.61 3.13
CA ARG A 33 -0.94 -10.55 2.66
C ARG A 33 -1.46 -11.33 1.45
N GLY A 34 -0.64 -11.38 0.39
CA GLY A 34 -1.00 -12.05 -0.86
C GLY A 34 -2.09 -11.35 -1.68
N ARG A 35 -2.66 -10.23 -1.20
CA ARG A 35 -3.70 -9.47 -1.89
C ARG A 35 -3.20 -8.15 -2.49
N THR A 36 -1.96 -7.75 -2.19
CA THR A 36 -1.46 -6.42 -2.53
C THR A 36 -0.24 -6.48 -3.44
N SER A 37 -0.20 -5.63 -4.44
CA SER A 37 0.96 -5.52 -5.33
C SER A 37 1.09 -4.11 -5.93
N VAL A 38 2.29 -3.82 -6.43
CA VAL A 38 2.60 -2.68 -7.29
C VAL A 38 3.25 -3.20 -8.57
N VAL A 39 3.20 -2.43 -9.65
CA VAL A 39 3.85 -2.80 -10.91
C VAL A 39 5.29 -2.26 -10.87
N LYS A 40 6.28 -3.16 -10.78
CA LYS A 40 7.68 -2.78 -10.53
C LYS A 40 8.24 -1.87 -11.61
N GLU A 41 7.97 -2.20 -12.87
CA GLU A 41 8.42 -1.44 -14.05
C GLU A 41 7.88 -0.02 -14.06
N LYS A 42 6.74 0.20 -13.39
CA LYS A 42 6.08 1.49 -13.30
C LYS A 42 6.55 2.34 -12.12
N LEU A 43 7.08 1.72 -11.05
CA LEU A 43 7.66 2.44 -9.92
C LEU A 43 8.80 3.36 -10.37
N GLU A 44 9.65 2.87 -11.28
CA GLU A 44 10.76 3.64 -11.86
C GLU A 44 10.30 4.87 -12.65
N HIS A 45 9.06 4.85 -13.13
CA HIS A 45 8.41 5.93 -13.87
C HIS A 45 7.47 6.78 -13.00
N GLY A 46 7.45 6.54 -11.68
CA GLY A 46 6.67 7.30 -10.71
C GLY A 46 5.22 6.84 -10.53
N ASP A 47 4.76 5.78 -11.19
CA ASP A 47 3.45 5.19 -10.92
C ASP A 47 3.57 4.20 -9.74
N ILE A 48 3.15 4.70 -8.58
CA ILE A 48 3.18 4.02 -7.29
C ILE A 48 1.82 3.44 -6.88
N SER A 49 0.93 3.23 -7.86
CA SER A 49 -0.43 2.74 -7.63
C SER A 49 -0.43 1.39 -6.93
N LEU A 50 -1.22 1.29 -5.86
CA LEU A 50 -1.47 0.04 -5.14
C LEU A 50 -2.61 -0.74 -5.81
N LYS A 51 -2.37 -2.01 -6.13
CA LYS A 51 -3.41 -2.96 -6.48
C LYS A 51 -3.79 -3.78 -5.25
N ILE A 52 -5.09 -3.91 -4.99
CA ILE A 52 -5.67 -4.82 -3.99
C ILE A 52 -6.57 -5.83 -4.73
N SER A 53 -6.30 -7.12 -4.60
CA SER A 53 -7.12 -8.21 -5.16
C SER A 53 -8.15 -8.70 -4.14
N ASN A 54 -9.27 -9.25 -4.63
CA ASN A 54 -10.37 -9.77 -3.81
C ASN A 54 -10.81 -8.75 -2.74
N VAL A 55 -11.14 -7.54 -3.19
CA VAL A 55 -11.57 -6.43 -2.33
C VAL A 55 -12.86 -6.81 -1.60
N THR A 56 -12.90 -6.52 -0.30
CA THR A 56 -14.07 -6.72 0.55
C THR A 56 -14.49 -5.40 1.21
N VAL A 57 -15.67 -5.34 1.82
CA VAL A 57 -16.14 -4.14 2.53
C VAL A 57 -15.18 -3.72 3.65
N SER A 58 -14.46 -4.66 4.27
CA SER A 58 -13.46 -4.32 5.30
C SER A 58 -12.22 -3.60 4.75
N ASP A 59 -12.01 -3.64 3.43
CA ASP A 59 -10.94 -2.88 2.79
C ASP A 59 -11.30 -1.39 2.62
N GLU A 60 -12.57 -0.99 2.79
CA GLU A 60 -12.95 0.43 2.80
C GLU A 60 -12.17 1.20 3.89
N GLY A 61 -11.71 2.40 3.56
CA GLY A 61 -10.97 3.25 4.49
C GLY A 61 -10.02 4.24 3.84
N ILE A 62 -9.28 4.97 4.67
CA ILE A 62 -8.23 5.89 4.25
C ILE A 62 -6.91 5.16 4.20
N TYR A 63 -6.24 5.24 3.06
CA TYR A 63 -4.90 4.74 2.83
C TYR A 63 -3.92 5.90 2.77
N ARG A 64 -2.78 5.75 3.44
CA ARG A 64 -1.64 6.66 3.36
C ARG A 64 -0.59 6.05 2.44
N CYS A 65 -0.21 6.78 1.41
CA CYS A 65 0.96 6.50 0.59
C CYS A 65 2.11 7.41 1.05
N LEU A 66 3.31 6.87 1.27
CA LEU A 66 4.50 7.64 1.64
C LEU A 66 5.69 7.20 0.79
N VAL A 67 6.42 8.19 0.27
CA VAL A 67 7.71 8.02 -0.41
C VAL A 67 8.79 8.72 0.44
N PRO A 68 9.45 7.99 1.36
CA PRO A 68 10.33 8.60 2.36
C PRO A 68 11.51 9.40 1.77
N GLN A 69 12.05 8.99 0.62
CA GLN A 69 13.19 9.66 -0.01
C GLN A 69 12.91 11.13 -0.38
N VAL A 70 11.67 11.44 -0.73
CA VAL A 70 11.25 12.78 -1.16
C VAL A 70 10.34 13.46 -0.14
N GLY A 71 10.07 12.81 0.99
CA GLY A 71 9.19 13.32 2.05
C GLY A 71 7.75 13.57 1.60
N GLN A 72 7.30 12.93 0.53
CA GLN A 72 5.94 13.11 0.01
C GLN A 72 5.01 12.04 0.55
N GLU A 73 3.81 12.47 0.96
CA GLU A 73 2.72 11.58 1.29
C GLU A 73 1.41 12.02 0.65
N ALA A 74 0.51 11.05 0.47
CA ALA A 74 -0.83 11.26 -0.03
C ALA A 74 -1.83 10.39 0.72
N PHE A 75 -3.06 10.88 0.85
CA PHE A 75 -4.15 10.15 1.49
C PHE A 75 -5.24 9.85 0.46
N ILE A 76 -5.58 8.56 0.32
CA ILE A 76 -6.53 8.06 -0.66
C ILE A 76 -7.64 7.34 0.08
N LYS A 77 -8.89 7.74 -0.14
CA LYS A 77 -10.05 7.04 0.40
C LYS A 77 -10.53 5.99 -0.59
N LEU A 78 -10.46 4.72 -0.21
CA LEU A 78 -11.10 3.63 -0.94
C LEU A 78 -12.56 3.55 -0.48
N ILE A 79 -13.50 3.60 -1.43
CA ILE A 79 -14.93 3.36 -1.21
C ILE A 79 -15.28 2.03 -1.88
N VAL A 80 -15.96 1.14 -1.17
CA VAL A 80 -16.34 -0.18 -1.68
C VAL A 80 -17.85 -0.20 -1.92
N GLY A 81 -18.26 -0.46 -3.17
CA GLY A 81 -19.66 -0.63 -3.51
C GLY A 81 -20.27 -1.84 -2.81
N LYS A 82 -21.51 -1.69 -2.33
CA LYS A 82 -22.30 -2.76 -1.71
C LYS A 82 -23.10 -3.54 -2.74
#